data_AF-A0A1A8GIE2-F1
#
_entry.id   AF-A0A1A8GIE2-F1
#
_cell.length_a   1.000
_cell.length_b   1.000
_cell.length_c   1.000
_cell.angle_alpha   90.00
_cell.angle_beta   90.00
_cell.angle_gamma   90.00
#
_symmetry.space_group_name_H-M   'P 1'
#
loop_
_entity.id
_entity.type
_entity.pdbx_description
1 polymer ?
#
loop_
_entity_poly.entity_id
_entity_poly.type
_entity_poly.pdbx_seq_one_letter_code
_entity_poly.pdbx_strand_id
1 'polypeptide(L)'
;LSLLVEFVAHPNCQQQLRSIWYENLSGLHQQTLAVKILLTLGVAVGLPFLSFICWIAPSSKLAKLMRGPFLKFVTHAASFMIFLCLLVLNAADRFAGTSLLPNMTTHDYPSQLFRIKTTTFTWTEILIISWVIGKIWEECKTIWSQDFKEYVSDPWKLLDFSILAIFMASFIARWMAFWHACSAQRYVDEHYDDLINVTLPFEIRYFQLARIHWMPSDPQLISEGFYAIAVVLSFSRITCILPANERFGPLQISLGRTVKDIFKFMVIFITVFVAFMVGMFNLYSYYLGAKHNVAFT
;
A
#
# COMPACT_ATOMS: atom_id res chain seq x y z
N LEU A 1 19.07 19.78 -22.23
CA LEU A 1 18.52 19.61 -20.87
C LEU A 1 19.13 20.58 -19.85
N SER A 2 20.46 20.69 -19.74
CA SER A 2 21.13 21.55 -18.72
C SER A 2 20.69 23.02 -18.72
N LEU A 3 20.71 23.67 -19.90
CA LEU A 3 20.31 25.08 -20.04
C LEU A 3 18.84 25.35 -19.64
N LEU A 4 17.96 24.36 -19.85
CA LEU A 4 16.55 24.49 -19.50
C LEU A 4 16.34 24.33 -17.97
N VAL A 5 17.14 23.48 -17.32
CA VAL A 5 17.15 23.37 -15.85
C VAL A 5 17.66 24.67 -15.23
N GLU A 6 18.72 25.26 -15.77
CA GLU A 6 19.25 26.56 -15.31
C GLU A 6 18.26 27.70 -15.52
N PHE A 7 17.56 27.73 -16.66
CA PHE A 7 16.50 28.70 -16.91
C PHE A 7 15.37 28.61 -15.87
N VAL A 8 14.88 27.39 -15.60
CA VAL A 8 13.81 27.19 -14.60
C VAL A 8 14.32 27.52 -13.19
N ALA A 9 15.56 27.20 -12.87
CA ALA A 9 16.18 27.50 -11.58
C ALA A 9 16.52 28.99 -11.38
N HIS A 10 16.39 29.82 -12.42
CA HIS A 10 16.73 31.24 -12.36
C HIS A 10 15.88 31.97 -11.28
N PRO A 11 16.47 32.86 -10.46
CA PRO A 11 15.76 33.52 -9.35
C PRO A 11 14.46 34.22 -9.74
N ASN A 12 14.44 34.90 -10.88
CA ASN A 12 13.24 35.60 -11.38
C ASN A 12 12.10 34.62 -11.72
N CYS A 13 12.41 33.50 -12.37
CA CYS A 13 11.44 32.45 -12.69
C CYS A 13 10.92 31.79 -11.40
N GLN A 14 11.81 31.51 -10.45
CA GLN A 14 11.47 30.93 -9.15
C GLN A 14 10.62 31.88 -8.28
N GLN A 15 10.84 33.20 -8.35
CA GLN A 15 10.01 34.17 -7.67
C GLN A 15 8.59 34.19 -8.23
N GLN A 16 8.44 34.13 -9.56
CA GLN A 16 7.13 34.06 -10.21
C GLN A 16 6.40 32.74 -9.92
N LEU A 17 7.09 31.61 -9.93
CA LEU A 17 6.49 30.32 -9.56
C LEU A 17 6.02 30.31 -8.10
N ARG A 18 6.79 30.91 -7.20
CA ARG A 18 6.42 31.04 -5.79
C ARG A 18 5.22 31.97 -5.57
N SER A 19 5.10 33.06 -6.32
CA SER A 19 3.94 33.95 -6.19
C SER A 19 2.65 33.25 -6.61
N ILE A 20 2.68 32.45 -7.68
CA ILE A 20 1.56 31.60 -8.11
C ILE A 20 1.28 30.51 -7.08
N TRP A 21 2.33 29.91 -6.49
CA TRP A 21 2.17 28.84 -5.50
C TRP A 21 1.42 29.29 -4.23
N TYR A 22 1.65 30.54 -3.79
CA TYR A 22 1.05 31.12 -2.59
C TYR A 22 -0.06 32.16 -2.88
N GLU A 23 -0.61 32.21 -4.09
CA GLU A 23 -1.53 33.26 -4.54
C GLU A 23 -2.71 33.52 -3.57
N ASN A 24 -3.31 32.45 -3.03
CA ASN A 24 -4.44 32.54 -2.09
C ASN A 24 -4.02 32.63 -0.60
N LEU A 25 -2.72 32.55 -0.30
CA LEU A 25 -2.13 32.45 1.05
C LEU A 25 -0.91 33.36 1.17
N SER A 26 -1.05 34.63 0.76
CA SER A 26 0.04 35.62 0.74
C SER A 26 0.75 35.77 2.10
N GLY A 27 0.00 35.67 3.20
CA GLY A 27 0.54 35.74 4.57
C GLY A 27 1.33 34.51 5.02
N LEU A 28 1.14 33.34 4.40
CA LEU A 28 1.79 32.08 4.81
C LEU A 28 3.27 32.00 4.38
N HIS A 29 3.65 32.77 3.34
CA HIS A 29 5.00 32.78 2.80
C HIS A 29 6.05 33.10 3.88
N GLN A 30 5.79 34.14 4.69
CA GLN A 30 6.70 34.64 5.73
C GLN A 30 6.55 33.94 7.10
N GLN A 31 5.64 32.97 7.22
CA GLN A 31 5.37 32.32 8.51
C GLN A 31 6.45 31.28 8.87
N THR A 32 6.58 31.04 10.17
CA THR A 32 7.50 30.04 10.71
C THR A 32 7.12 28.63 10.26
N LEU A 33 8.10 27.72 10.27
CA LEU A 33 7.88 26.30 9.97
C LEU A 33 6.80 25.69 10.87
N ALA A 34 6.75 26.08 12.14
CA ALA A 34 5.76 25.60 13.10
C ALA A 34 4.32 25.92 12.66
N VAL A 35 4.06 27.15 12.18
CA VAL A 35 2.74 27.55 11.67
C VAL A 35 2.38 26.76 10.40
N LYS A 36 3.34 26.51 9.51
CA LYS A 36 3.14 25.69 8.31
C LYS A 36 2.81 24.23 8.67
N ILE A 37 3.48 23.65 9.67
CA ILE A 37 3.19 22.31 10.19
C ILE A 37 1.80 22.27 10.84
N LEU A 38 1.48 23.23 11.69
CA LEU A 38 0.18 23.30 12.36
C LEU A 38 -0.97 23.42 11.36
N LEU A 39 -0.80 24.26 10.33
CA LEU A 39 -1.77 24.38 9.24
C LEU A 39 -1.93 23.06 8.48
N THR A 40 -0.82 22.39 8.15
CA THR A 40 -0.84 21.08 7.46
C THR A 40 -1.56 20.02 8.29
N LEU A 41 -1.30 19.98 9.60
CA LEU A 41 -1.98 19.08 10.54
C LEU A 41 -3.47 19.39 10.64
N GLY A 42 -3.84 20.68 10.74
CA GLY A 42 -5.23 21.12 10.76
C GLY A 42 -5.99 20.73 9.49
N VAL A 43 -5.37 20.87 8.31
CA VAL A 43 -5.96 20.42 7.03
C VAL A 43 -6.09 18.91 6.98
N ALA A 44 -5.12 18.16 7.50
CA ALA A 44 -5.19 16.70 7.54
C ALA A 44 -6.33 16.19 8.43
N VAL A 45 -6.48 16.74 9.63
CA VAL A 45 -7.59 16.36 10.53
C VAL A 45 -8.94 16.82 9.99
N GLY A 46 -9.00 18.02 9.41
CA GLY A 46 -10.20 18.60 8.82
C GLY A 46 -10.57 18.09 7.43
N LEU A 47 -9.78 17.19 6.84
CA LEU A 47 -9.95 16.72 5.45
C LEU A 47 -11.36 16.24 5.08
N PRO A 48 -12.05 15.39 5.89
CA PRO A 48 -13.41 14.95 5.54
C PRO A 48 -14.39 16.11 5.50
N PHE A 49 -14.28 17.07 6.43
CA PHE A 49 -15.14 18.25 6.52
C PHE A 49 -14.87 19.23 5.37
N LEU A 50 -13.59 19.49 5.06
CA LEU A 50 -13.18 20.34 3.94
C LEU A 50 -13.67 19.80 2.60
N SER A 51 -13.59 18.47 2.41
CA SER A 51 -14.06 17.80 1.20
C SER A 51 -15.59 17.95 1.04
N PHE A 52 -16.33 17.77 2.14
CA PHE A 52 -17.79 17.91 2.15
C PHE A 52 -18.24 19.36 1.84
N ILE A 53 -17.58 20.37 2.41
CA ILE A 53 -17.85 21.78 2.11
C ILE A 53 -17.58 22.10 0.64
N CYS A 54 -16.48 21.60 0.08
CA CYS A 54 -16.15 21.83 -1.33
C CYS A 54 -17.18 21.20 -2.27
N TRP A 55 -17.79 20.09 -1.88
CA TRP A 55 -18.84 19.41 -2.65
C TRP A 55 -20.18 20.16 -2.60
N ILE A 56 -20.62 20.60 -1.42
CA ILE A 56 -21.92 21.26 -1.23
C ILE A 56 -21.89 22.73 -1.64
N ALA A 57 -20.84 23.46 -1.27
CA ALA A 57 -20.74 24.91 -1.45
C ALA A 57 -19.45 25.26 -2.23
N PRO A 58 -19.41 24.98 -3.54
CA PRO A 58 -18.22 25.22 -4.37
C PRO A 58 -17.85 26.70 -4.52
N SER A 59 -18.77 27.62 -4.21
CA SER A 59 -18.58 29.08 -4.25
C SER A 59 -18.08 29.68 -2.92
N SER A 60 -17.97 28.88 -1.87
CA SER A 60 -17.52 29.35 -0.55
C SER A 60 -16.08 29.88 -0.55
N LYS A 61 -15.76 30.79 0.39
CA LYS A 61 -14.40 31.33 0.55
C LYS A 61 -13.37 30.22 0.79
N LEU A 62 -13.75 29.19 1.56
CA LEU A 62 -12.91 28.01 1.82
C LEU A 62 -12.70 27.17 0.56
N ALA A 63 -13.73 26.92 -0.25
CA ALA A 63 -13.57 26.20 -1.52
C ALA A 63 -12.68 26.96 -2.51
N LYS A 64 -12.75 28.30 -2.55
CA LYS A 64 -11.83 29.13 -3.35
C LYS A 64 -10.39 29.03 -2.85
N LEU A 65 -10.19 29.02 -1.53
CA LEU A 65 -8.87 28.83 -0.91
C LEU A 65 -8.27 27.45 -1.27
N MET A 66 -9.07 26.37 -1.20
CA MET A 66 -8.68 25.00 -1.55
C MET A 66 -8.28 24.81 -3.02
N ARG A 67 -8.71 25.71 -3.92
CA ARG A 67 -8.30 25.66 -5.33
C ARG A 67 -6.85 26.09 -5.55
N GLY A 68 -6.19 26.68 -4.55
CA GLY A 68 -4.79 27.07 -4.60
C GLY A 68 -3.85 25.86 -4.71
N PRO A 69 -2.73 25.97 -5.46
CA PRO A 69 -1.83 24.85 -5.72
C PRO A 69 -1.19 24.28 -4.44
N PHE A 70 -0.77 25.13 -3.50
CA PHE A 70 -0.23 24.68 -2.21
C PHE A 70 -1.24 23.83 -1.42
N LEU A 71 -2.49 24.29 -1.32
CA LEU A 71 -3.49 23.61 -0.51
C LEU A 71 -3.97 22.31 -1.16
N LYS A 72 -4.01 22.23 -2.50
CA LYS A 72 -4.15 20.97 -3.22
C LYS A 72 -3.04 19.98 -2.87
N PHE A 73 -1.78 20.43 -2.94
CA PHE A 73 -0.63 19.58 -2.57
C PHE A 73 -0.76 19.06 -1.14
N VAL A 74 -1.04 19.95 -0.17
CA VAL A 74 -1.24 19.57 1.24
C VAL A 74 -2.39 18.58 1.39
N THR A 75 -3.50 18.76 0.67
CA THR A 75 -4.66 17.87 0.71
C THR A 75 -4.32 16.48 0.16
N HIS A 76 -3.60 16.39 -0.96
CA HIS A 76 -3.13 15.11 -1.50
C HIS A 76 -2.15 14.41 -0.55
N ALA A 77 -1.19 15.15 0.00
CA ALA A 77 -0.24 14.62 0.98
C ALA A 77 -0.96 14.15 2.26
N ALA A 78 -1.92 14.92 2.77
CA ALA A 78 -2.71 14.57 3.94
C ALA A 78 -3.56 13.31 3.70
N SER A 79 -4.24 13.21 2.56
CA SER A 79 -5.01 12.03 2.18
C SER A 79 -4.13 10.77 2.16
N PHE A 80 -2.92 10.89 1.62
CA PHE A 80 -1.94 9.80 1.60
C PHE A 80 -1.43 9.44 3.01
N MET A 81 -1.17 10.43 3.87
CA MET A 81 -0.78 10.16 5.27
C MET A 81 -1.89 9.49 6.07
N ILE A 82 -3.16 9.89 5.86
CA ILE A 82 -4.32 9.23 6.48
C ILE A 82 -4.42 7.78 6.01
N PHE A 83 -4.21 7.51 4.72
CA PHE A 83 -4.16 6.15 4.20
C PHE A 83 -3.09 5.29 4.88
N LEU A 84 -1.86 5.80 5.03
CA LEU A 84 -0.82 5.10 5.76
C LEU A 84 -1.19 4.86 7.23
N CYS A 85 -1.82 5.83 7.88
CA CYS A 85 -2.35 5.68 9.23
C CYS A 85 -3.42 4.57 9.30
N LEU A 86 -4.35 4.52 8.34
CA LEU A 86 -5.35 3.45 8.25
C LEU A 86 -4.70 2.06 8.09
N LEU A 87 -3.62 1.94 7.31
CA LEU A 87 -2.86 0.68 7.20
C LEU A 87 -2.27 0.26 8.56
N VAL A 88 -1.71 1.21 9.32
CA VAL A 88 -1.17 0.93 10.66
C VAL A 88 -2.28 0.55 11.64
N LEU A 89 -3.39 1.29 11.63
CA LEU A 89 -4.55 1.00 12.49
C LEU A 89 -5.16 -0.37 12.18
N ASN A 90 -5.22 -0.78 10.91
CA ASN A 90 -5.68 -2.11 10.53
C ASN A 90 -4.80 -3.25 11.10
N ALA A 91 -3.52 -2.96 11.36
CA ALA A 91 -2.58 -3.89 12.00
C ALA A 91 -2.53 -3.76 13.53
N ALA A 92 -3.01 -2.64 14.09
CA ALA A 92 -2.79 -2.26 15.49
C ALA A 92 -3.38 -3.25 16.50
N ASP A 93 -4.56 -3.82 16.19
CA ASP A 93 -5.20 -4.83 17.05
C ASP A 93 -4.33 -6.08 17.29
N ARG A 94 -3.32 -6.30 16.44
CA ARG A 94 -2.41 -7.46 16.53
C ARG A 94 -1.08 -7.12 17.21
N PHE A 95 -0.82 -5.87 17.58
CA PHE A 95 0.46 -5.47 18.20
C PHE A 95 0.69 -6.08 19.59
N ALA A 96 -0.38 -6.32 20.36
CA ALA A 96 -0.30 -7.00 21.65
C ALA A 96 -0.17 -8.54 21.54
N GLY A 97 -0.12 -9.07 20.32
CA GLY A 97 -0.17 -10.50 20.04
C GLY A 97 -1.60 -11.03 19.89
N THR A 98 -1.76 -12.11 19.13
CA THR A 98 -3.06 -12.77 18.95
C THR A 98 -3.34 -13.70 20.14
N SER A 99 -4.52 -13.58 20.76
CA SER A 99 -4.94 -14.44 21.87
C SER A 99 -5.17 -15.90 21.46
N LEU A 100 -5.37 -16.16 20.17
CA LEU A 100 -5.60 -17.50 19.62
C LEU A 100 -4.31 -18.11 19.07
N LEU A 101 -4.04 -19.35 19.46
CA LEU A 101 -2.95 -20.12 18.87
C LEU A 101 -3.33 -20.55 17.44
N PRO A 102 -2.36 -20.75 16.52
CA PRO A 102 -2.62 -21.14 15.13
C PRO A 102 -3.36 -22.47 14.93
N ASN A 103 -3.38 -23.34 15.95
CA ASN A 103 -4.09 -24.63 15.96
C ASN A 103 -5.50 -24.55 16.57
N MET A 104 -5.88 -23.42 17.17
CA MET A 104 -7.16 -23.27 17.84
C MET A 104 -8.17 -22.59 16.92
N THR A 105 -9.42 -23.05 16.95
CA THR A 105 -10.57 -22.43 16.28
C THR A 105 -11.50 -21.84 17.32
N THR A 106 -12.20 -20.75 16.97
CA THR A 106 -13.25 -20.18 17.81
C THR A 106 -14.50 -19.94 16.99
N HIS A 107 -15.65 -20.17 17.61
CA HIS A 107 -16.97 -20.07 17.00
C HIS A 107 -17.83 -19.23 17.93
N ASP A 108 -18.55 -18.25 17.39
CA ASP A 108 -19.46 -17.40 18.17
C ASP A 108 -20.82 -18.09 18.37
N TYR A 109 -21.19 -18.97 17.43
CA TYR A 109 -22.38 -19.82 17.47
C TYR A 109 -22.07 -21.21 16.88
N PRO A 110 -22.81 -22.27 17.28
CA PRO A 110 -22.46 -23.66 16.99
C PRO A 110 -22.40 -24.00 15.49
N SER A 111 -23.20 -23.34 14.64
CA SER A 111 -23.20 -23.59 13.20
C SER A 111 -22.17 -22.76 12.40
N GLN A 112 -21.42 -21.87 13.03
CA GLN A 112 -20.49 -20.96 12.33
C GLN A 112 -19.24 -21.70 11.85
N LEU A 113 -18.92 -21.60 10.56
CA LEU A 113 -17.61 -22.00 10.03
C LEU A 113 -16.53 -21.02 10.49
N PHE A 114 -15.41 -21.55 10.99
CA PHE A 114 -14.26 -20.74 11.44
C PHE A 114 -13.81 -19.74 10.37
N ARG A 115 -13.90 -20.13 9.09
CA ARG A 115 -13.44 -19.28 8.00
C ARG A 115 -14.18 -17.95 7.90
N ILE A 116 -15.50 -17.90 8.12
CA ILE A 116 -16.27 -16.65 8.04
C ILE A 116 -15.70 -15.61 8.99
N LYS A 117 -15.44 -15.98 10.23
CA LYS A 117 -14.92 -15.06 11.25
C LYS A 117 -13.56 -14.47 10.85
N THR A 118 -12.74 -15.24 10.14
CA THR A 118 -11.41 -14.78 9.69
C THR A 118 -11.44 -13.96 8.40
N THR A 119 -12.43 -14.19 7.51
CA THR A 119 -12.50 -13.56 6.19
C THR A 119 -13.46 -12.37 6.13
N THR A 120 -14.20 -12.08 7.19
CA THR A 120 -15.09 -10.90 7.24
C THR A 120 -14.31 -9.60 7.14
N PHE A 121 -14.83 -8.68 6.32
CA PHE A 121 -14.25 -7.34 6.15
C PHE A 121 -14.50 -6.46 7.37
N THR A 122 -13.45 -5.83 7.88
CA THR A 122 -13.56 -4.82 8.94
C THR A 122 -13.86 -3.44 8.34
N TRP A 123 -14.38 -2.53 9.17
CA TRP A 123 -14.64 -1.14 8.74
C TRP A 123 -13.37 -0.43 8.24
N THR A 124 -12.20 -0.71 8.85
CA THR A 124 -10.90 -0.18 8.42
C THR A 124 -10.53 -0.71 7.02
N GLU A 125 -10.72 -2.01 6.76
CA GLU A 125 -10.47 -2.60 5.44
C GLU A 125 -11.37 -1.97 4.37
N ILE A 126 -12.65 -1.72 4.67
CA ILE A 126 -13.58 -1.06 3.74
C ILE A 126 -13.11 0.36 3.40
N LEU A 127 -12.62 1.12 4.39
CA LEU A 127 -12.06 2.46 4.14
C LEU A 127 -10.79 2.41 3.27
N ILE A 128 -9.91 1.44 3.50
CA ILE A 128 -8.70 1.22 2.69
C ILE A 128 -9.10 0.87 1.24
N ILE A 129 -10.04 -0.04 1.05
CA ILE A 129 -10.54 -0.44 -0.28
C ILE A 129 -11.12 0.78 -1.00
N SER A 130 -11.96 1.57 -0.33
CA SER A 130 -12.54 2.80 -0.88
C SER A 130 -11.46 3.80 -1.33
N TRP A 131 -10.41 3.97 -0.51
CA TRP A 131 -9.29 4.85 -0.85
C TRP A 131 -8.52 4.35 -2.09
N VAL A 132 -8.24 3.04 -2.16
CA VAL A 132 -7.54 2.42 -3.30
C VAL A 132 -8.36 2.56 -4.59
N ILE A 133 -9.68 2.36 -4.54
CA ILE A 133 -10.58 2.59 -5.69
C ILE A 133 -10.50 4.05 -6.15
N GLY A 134 -10.51 5.01 -5.22
CA GLY A 134 -10.36 6.42 -5.53
C GLY A 134 -9.04 6.74 -6.24
N LYS A 135 -7.94 6.10 -5.82
CA LYS A 135 -6.64 6.25 -6.48
C LYS A 135 -6.54 5.60 -7.85
N ILE A 136 -7.15 4.44 -8.04
CA ILE A 136 -7.25 3.82 -9.36
C ILE A 136 -8.00 4.72 -10.32
N TRP A 137 -9.09 5.34 -9.85
CA TRP A 137 -9.84 6.30 -10.67
C TRP A 137 -8.98 7.52 -11.07
N GLU A 138 -8.20 8.08 -10.13
CA GLU A 138 -7.26 9.17 -10.39
C GLU A 138 -6.20 8.78 -11.44
N GLU A 139 -5.60 7.59 -11.32
CA GLU A 139 -4.62 7.07 -12.28
C GLU A 139 -5.24 6.80 -13.65
N CYS A 140 -6.43 6.19 -13.72
CA CYS A 140 -7.14 5.97 -14.98
C CYS A 140 -7.40 7.27 -15.73
N LYS A 141 -7.79 8.33 -15.01
CA LYS A 141 -7.96 9.66 -15.61
C LYS A 141 -6.64 10.25 -16.12
N THR A 142 -5.55 10.01 -15.40
CA THR A 142 -4.21 10.44 -15.81
C THR A 142 -3.77 9.73 -17.09
N ILE A 143 -3.96 8.41 -17.17
CA ILE A 143 -3.68 7.59 -18.36
C ILE A 143 -4.55 8.02 -19.54
N TRP A 144 -5.82 8.38 -19.31
CA TRP A 144 -6.71 8.83 -20.38
C TRP A 144 -6.34 10.22 -20.94
N SER A 145 -5.75 11.08 -20.11
CA SER A 145 -5.42 12.45 -20.48
C SER A 145 -3.99 12.64 -21.00
N GLN A 146 -3.09 11.69 -20.73
CA GLN A 146 -1.69 11.71 -21.16
C GLN A 146 -1.42 10.62 -22.18
N ASP A 147 -0.44 10.82 -23.06
CA ASP A 147 -0.02 9.78 -23.98
C ASP A 147 0.59 8.58 -23.23
N PHE A 148 0.13 7.37 -23.56
CA PHE A 148 0.58 6.13 -22.90
C PHE A 148 2.11 5.98 -22.90
N LYS A 149 2.78 6.43 -23.96
CA LYS A 149 4.24 6.39 -24.07
C LYS A 149 4.93 7.27 -23.02
N GLU A 150 4.38 8.45 -22.74
CA GLU A 150 4.90 9.32 -21.69
C GLU A 150 4.63 8.74 -20.30
N TYR A 151 3.49 8.08 -20.12
CA TYR A 151 3.17 7.41 -18.86
C TYR A 151 4.16 6.30 -18.52
N VAL A 152 4.42 5.39 -19.46
CA VAL A 152 5.33 4.25 -19.27
C VAL A 152 6.80 4.68 -19.18
N SER A 153 7.15 5.85 -19.72
CA SER A 153 8.52 6.37 -19.64
C SER A 153 8.89 6.87 -18.24
N ASP A 154 7.90 7.18 -17.39
CA ASP A 154 8.13 7.62 -16.02
C ASP A 154 8.10 6.43 -15.04
N PRO A 155 9.26 6.01 -14.49
CA PRO A 155 9.32 4.86 -13.59
C PRO A 155 8.53 5.08 -12.30
N TRP A 156 8.32 6.32 -11.86
CA TRP A 156 7.55 6.61 -10.66
C TRP A 156 6.06 6.34 -10.86
N LYS A 157 5.51 6.68 -12.04
CA LYS A 157 4.12 6.38 -12.42
C LYS A 157 3.90 4.89 -12.57
N LEU A 158 4.84 4.18 -13.20
CA LEU A 158 4.79 2.72 -13.27
C LEU A 158 4.81 2.06 -11.89
N LEU A 159 5.62 2.58 -10.96
CA LEU A 159 5.65 2.10 -9.59
C LEU A 159 4.33 2.36 -8.86
N ASP A 160 3.72 3.53 -9.03
CA ASP A 160 2.39 3.84 -8.46
C ASP A 160 1.30 2.90 -9.00
N PHE A 161 1.25 2.72 -10.31
CA PHE A 161 0.34 1.78 -10.95
C PHE A 161 0.53 0.36 -10.42
N SER A 162 1.78 -0.08 -10.26
CA SER A 162 2.12 -1.41 -9.75
C SER A 162 1.64 -1.60 -8.31
N ILE A 163 1.81 -0.60 -7.44
CA ILE A 163 1.31 -0.67 -6.05
C ILE A 163 -0.21 -0.84 -6.03
N LEU A 164 -0.93 -0.04 -6.82
CA LEU A 164 -2.39 -0.12 -6.90
C LEU A 164 -2.84 -1.47 -7.47
N ALA A 165 -2.15 -2.00 -8.47
CA ALA A 165 -2.43 -3.32 -9.03
C ALA A 165 -2.23 -4.45 -8.01
N ILE A 166 -1.18 -4.38 -7.17
CA ILE A 166 -0.94 -5.37 -6.11
C ILE A 166 -2.03 -5.29 -5.03
N PHE A 167 -2.45 -4.09 -4.63
CA PHE A 167 -3.61 -3.94 -3.72
C PHE A 167 -4.88 -4.54 -4.31
N MET A 168 -5.15 -4.29 -5.60
CA MET A 168 -6.30 -4.89 -6.27
C MET A 168 -6.24 -6.41 -6.30
N ALA A 169 -5.09 -6.99 -6.64
CA ALA A 169 -4.90 -8.44 -6.63
C ALA A 169 -5.15 -9.03 -5.23
N SER A 170 -4.63 -8.36 -4.18
CA SER A 170 -4.88 -8.72 -2.79
C SER A 170 -6.38 -8.71 -2.44
N PHE A 171 -7.09 -7.63 -2.76
CA PHE A 171 -8.51 -7.51 -2.43
C PHE A 171 -9.39 -8.48 -3.23
N ILE A 172 -9.05 -8.74 -4.50
CA ILE A 172 -9.75 -9.74 -5.32
C ILE A 172 -9.55 -11.14 -4.70
N ALA A 173 -8.33 -11.51 -4.30
CA ALA A 173 -8.07 -12.78 -3.64
C ALA A 173 -8.83 -12.90 -2.30
N ARG A 174 -8.88 -11.82 -1.50
CA ARG A 174 -9.64 -11.78 -0.24
C ARG A 174 -11.15 -11.87 -0.47
N TRP A 175 -11.66 -11.20 -1.50
CA TRP A 175 -13.06 -11.31 -1.92
C TRP A 175 -13.42 -12.73 -2.35
N MET A 176 -12.56 -13.41 -3.11
CA MET A 176 -12.74 -14.81 -3.47
C MET A 176 -12.77 -15.73 -2.24
N ALA A 177 -11.86 -15.52 -1.28
CA ALA A 177 -11.84 -16.28 -0.02
C ALA A 177 -13.13 -16.07 0.79
N PHE A 178 -13.61 -14.83 0.88
CA PHE A 178 -14.86 -14.49 1.54
C PHE A 178 -16.07 -15.13 0.83
N TRP A 179 -16.13 -15.04 -0.50
CA TRP A 179 -17.20 -15.63 -1.30
C TRP A 179 -17.31 -17.15 -1.09
N HIS A 180 -16.18 -17.87 -1.12
CA HIS A 180 -16.16 -19.31 -0.84
C HIS A 180 -16.60 -19.64 0.59
N ALA A 181 -16.18 -18.85 1.58
CA ALA A 181 -16.59 -19.04 2.96
C ALA A 181 -18.10 -18.81 3.15
N CYS A 182 -18.67 -17.77 2.54
CA CYS A 182 -20.11 -17.52 2.54
C CYS A 182 -20.90 -18.62 1.82
N SER A 183 -20.40 -19.11 0.69
CA SER A 183 -21.04 -20.21 -0.03
C SER A 183 -21.06 -21.49 0.81
N ALA A 184 -19.96 -21.80 1.50
CA ALA A 184 -19.86 -22.97 2.38
C ALA A 184 -20.81 -22.84 3.59
N GLN A 185 -20.92 -21.66 4.19
CA GLN A 185 -21.83 -21.45 5.31
C GLN A 185 -23.29 -21.53 4.90
N ARG A 186 -23.66 -20.92 3.77
CA ARG A 186 -25.04 -21.01 3.28
C ARG A 186 -25.47 -22.46 3.07
N TYR A 187 -24.58 -23.30 2.55
CA TYR A 187 -24.85 -24.73 2.43
C TYR A 187 -25.08 -25.38 3.80
N VAL A 188 -24.27 -25.04 4.80
CA VAL A 188 -24.40 -25.56 6.16
C VAL A 188 -25.73 -25.13 6.79
N ASP A 189 -26.07 -23.84 6.70
CA ASP A 189 -27.30 -23.27 7.25
C ASP A 189 -28.57 -23.85 6.59
N GLU A 190 -28.50 -24.25 5.32
CA GLU A 190 -29.62 -24.88 4.61
C GLU A 190 -29.83 -26.36 4.98
N HIS A 191 -28.78 -27.09 5.39
CA HIS A 191 -28.82 -28.54 5.57
C HIS A 191 -28.75 -28.98 7.05
N TYR A 192 -28.24 -28.13 7.94
CA TYR A 192 -27.99 -28.48 9.34
C TYR A 192 -28.36 -27.34 10.28
N ASP A 193 -29.14 -27.64 11.32
CA ASP A 193 -29.45 -26.69 12.38
C ASP A 193 -28.25 -26.47 13.32
N ASP A 194 -27.50 -27.55 13.63
CA ASP A 194 -26.32 -27.54 14.49
C ASP A 194 -25.21 -28.46 13.96
N LEU A 195 -23.95 -28.07 14.19
CA LEU A 195 -22.77 -28.79 13.67
C LEU A 195 -22.16 -29.76 14.71
N ILE A 196 -22.83 -29.97 15.83
CA ILE A 196 -22.36 -30.85 16.91
C ILE A 196 -22.57 -32.30 16.46
N ASN A 197 -21.48 -33.07 16.36
CA ASN A 197 -21.45 -34.49 15.96
C ASN A 197 -21.90 -34.79 14.51
N VAL A 198 -21.93 -33.80 13.62
CA VAL A 198 -22.24 -34.00 12.19
C VAL A 198 -20.97 -34.24 11.39
N THR A 199 -20.97 -35.26 10.53
CA THR A 199 -19.87 -35.51 9.57
C THR A 199 -20.09 -34.71 8.29
N LEU A 200 -19.41 -33.58 8.17
CA LEU A 200 -19.48 -32.72 6.98
C LEU A 200 -18.74 -33.35 5.77
N PRO A 201 -19.19 -33.05 4.54
CA PRO A 201 -18.43 -33.33 3.33
C PRO A 201 -17.02 -32.73 3.40
N PHE A 202 -16.03 -33.43 2.81
CA PHE A 202 -14.62 -33.03 2.86
C PHE A 202 -14.38 -31.58 2.39
N GLU A 203 -15.06 -31.17 1.31
CA GLU A 203 -15.04 -29.81 0.73
C GLU A 203 -15.38 -28.73 1.78
N ILE A 204 -16.40 -28.97 2.60
CA ILE A 204 -16.91 -27.99 3.58
C ILE A 204 -16.12 -28.06 4.88
N ARG A 205 -15.69 -29.26 5.27
CA ARG A 205 -14.83 -29.48 6.44
C ARG A 205 -13.54 -28.66 6.37
N TYR A 206 -13.02 -28.40 5.17
CA TYR A 206 -11.86 -27.52 4.98
C TYR A 206 -12.05 -26.14 5.62
N PHE A 207 -13.25 -25.55 5.53
CA PHE A 207 -13.56 -24.22 6.05
C PHE A 207 -13.68 -24.16 7.59
N GLN A 208 -13.64 -25.31 8.27
CA GLN A 208 -13.55 -25.40 9.73
C GLN A 208 -12.11 -25.48 10.24
N LEU A 209 -11.15 -25.82 9.37
CA LEU A 209 -9.79 -26.12 9.79
C LEU A 209 -9.04 -24.88 10.30
N ALA A 210 -8.22 -25.09 11.33
CA ALA A 210 -7.28 -24.11 11.82
C ALA A 210 -6.18 -23.80 10.80
N ARG A 211 -5.51 -22.65 10.95
CA ARG A 211 -4.56 -22.08 9.98
C ARG A 211 -3.43 -23.02 9.57
N ILE A 212 -2.98 -23.89 10.48
CA ILE A 212 -1.88 -24.84 10.21
C ILE A 212 -2.21 -25.90 9.16
N HIS A 213 -3.50 -26.17 8.93
CA HIS A 213 -3.96 -27.19 7.99
C HIS A 213 -4.46 -26.60 6.68
N TRP A 214 -4.27 -25.29 6.46
CA TRP A 214 -4.67 -24.64 5.22
C TRP A 214 -3.77 -25.06 4.07
N MET A 215 -4.34 -25.12 2.87
CA MET A 215 -3.57 -25.41 1.67
C MET A 215 -2.57 -24.26 1.41
N PRO A 216 -1.33 -24.54 0.96
CA PRO A 216 -0.35 -23.49 0.66
C PRO A 216 -0.82 -22.48 -0.40
N SER A 217 -1.69 -22.90 -1.31
CA SER A 217 -2.27 -22.09 -2.40
C SER A 217 -3.59 -21.42 -2.03
N ASP A 218 -3.94 -21.37 -0.75
CA ASP A 218 -5.20 -20.79 -0.30
C ASP A 218 -5.29 -19.29 -0.66
N PRO A 219 -6.37 -18.83 -1.32
CA PRO A 219 -6.56 -17.42 -1.70
C PRO A 219 -6.41 -16.43 -0.53
N GLN A 220 -6.74 -16.83 0.71
CA GLN A 220 -6.53 -15.97 1.88
C GLN A 220 -5.04 -15.73 2.15
N LEU A 221 -4.19 -16.76 2.05
CA LEU A 221 -2.74 -16.63 2.25
C LEU A 221 -2.11 -15.79 1.14
N ILE A 222 -2.54 -16.01 -0.11
CA ILE A 222 -2.12 -15.20 -1.25
C ILE A 222 -2.49 -13.73 -1.06
N SER A 223 -3.70 -13.45 -0.57
CA SER A 223 -4.14 -12.08 -0.27
C SER A 223 -3.27 -11.42 0.79
N GLU A 224 -2.94 -12.11 1.89
CA GLU A 224 -2.07 -11.58 2.95
C GLU A 224 -0.66 -11.28 2.44
N GLY A 225 -0.11 -12.13 1.55
CA GLY A 225 1.19 -11.92 0.93
C GLY A 225 1.23 -10.67 0.04
N PHE A 226 0.26 -10.53 -0.88
CA PHE A 226 0.19 -9.34 -1.72
C PHE A 226 -0.10 -8.07 -0.92
N TYR A 227 -0.97 -8.15 0.09
CA TYR A 227 -1.25 -7.03 0.98
C TYR A 227 0.02 -6.53 1.68
N ALA A 228 0.84 -7.44 2.22
CA ALA A 228 2.09 -7.08 2.88
C ALA A 228 3.08 -6.37 1.93
N ILE A 229 3.23 -6.88 0.70
CA ILE A 229 4.07 -6.25 -0.32
C ILE A 229 3.56 -4.84 -0.65
N ALA A 230 2.24 -4.69 -0.86
CA ALA A 230 1.62 -3.41 -1.16
C ALA A 230 1.80 -2.39 -0.03
N VAL A 231 1.69 -2.81 1.23
CA VAL A 231 1.91 -1.97 2.41
C VAL A 231 3.35 -1.44 2.42
N VAL A 232 4.35 -2.31 2.26
CA VAL A 232 5.77 -1.91 2.24
C VAL A 232 6.04 -0.89 1.13
N LEU A 233 5.57 -1.18 -0.09
CA LEU A 233 5.74 -0.27 -1.21
C LEU A 233 5.00 1.06 -1.00
N SER A 234 3.83 1.04 -0.34
CA SER A 234 3.11 2.27 0.01
C SER A 234 3.93 3.17 0.93
N PHE A 235 4.57 2.63 1.98
CA PHE A 235 5.43 3.45 2.84
C PHE A 235 6.62 4.06 2.09
N SER A 236 7.16 3.36 1.09
CA SER A 236 8.24 3.91 0.25
C SER A 236 7.84 5.18 -0.50
N ARG A 237 6.55 5.37 -0.80
CA ARG A 237 6.01 6.54 -1.52
C ARG A 237 6.03 7.84 -0.71
N ILE A 238 6.25 7.80 0.60
CA ILE A 238 6.49 9.02 1.41
C ILE A 238 7.65 9.84 0.84
N THR A 239 8.63 9.16 0.23
CA THR A 239 9.77 9.83 -0.41
C THR A 239 9.35 10.82 -1.49
N CYS A 240 8.19 10.68 -2.11
CA CYS A 240 7.72 11.62 -3.14
C CYS A 240 7.30 12.99 -2.58
N ILE A 241 7.11 13.11 -1.26
CA ILE A 241 6.77 14.37 -0.58
C ILE A 241 8.05 15.12 -0.18
N LEU A 242 9.16 14.41 0.00
CA LEU A 242 10.45 14.97 0.45
C LEU A 242 11.06 16.05 -0.47
N PRO A 243 10.88 16.05 -1.82
CA PRO A 243 11.43 17.10 -2.68
C PRO A 243 10.88 18.48 -2.39
N ALA A 244 9.68 18.57 -1.82
CA ALA A 244 9.04 19.84 -1.49
C ALA A 244 9.73 20.57 -0.31
N ASN A 245 10.58 19.88 0.45
CA ASN A 245 11.33 20.49 1.54
C ASN A 245 12.74 20.90 1.10
N GLU A 246 13.13 22.13 1.44
CA GLU A 246 14.43 22.72 1.08
C GLU A 246 15.63 21.88 1.55
N ARG A 247 15.49 21.20 2.70
CA ARG A 247 16.56 20.36 3.28
C ARG A 247 16.61 18.95 2.69
N PHE A 248 15.47 18.34 2.40
CA PHE A 248 15.40 16.93 1.99
C PHE A 248 15.42 16.73 0.47
N GLY A 249 15.04 17.73 -0.32
CA GLY A 249 15.03 17.62 -1.78
C GLY A 249 16.40 17.34 -2.41
N PRO A 250 17.47 18.12 -2.11
CA PRO A 250 18.80 17.85 -2.65
C PRO A 250 19.32 16.46 -2.27
N LEU A 251 19.04 16.02 -1.04
CA LEU A 251 19.43 14.70 -0.53
C LEU A 251 18.79 13.58 -1.36
N GLN A 252 17.49 13.68 -1.64
CA GLN A 252 16.78 12.67 -2.44
C GLN A 252 17.25 12.65 -3.89
N ILE A 253 17.54 13.80 -4.49
CA ILE A 253 18.08 13.87 -5.86
C ILE A 253 19.44 13.18 -5.92
N SER A 254 20.31 13.41 -4.93
CA SER A 254 21.60 12.74 -4.82
C SER A 254 21.45 11.23 -4.66
N LEU A 255 20.56 10.79 -3.75
CA LEU A 255 20.23 9.38 -3.56
C LEU A 255 19.76 8.72 -4.87
N GLY A 256 18.85 9.36 -5.59
CA GLY A 256 18.36 8.86 -6.87
C GLY A 256 19.44 8.69 -7.94
N ARG A 257 20.48 9.54 -7.94
CA ARG A 257 21.64 9.40 -8.85
C ARG A 257 22.51 8.22 -8.45
N THR A 258 22.85 8.09 -7.17
CA THR A 258 23.68 6.98 -6.66
C THR A 258 23.01 5.61 -6.87
N VAL A 259 21.69 5.51 -6.70
CA VAL A 259 20.94 4.27 -6.98
C VAL A 259 21.08 3.85 -8.45
N LYS A 260 21.02 4.80 -9.39
CA LYS A 260 21.23 4.50 -10.82
C LYS A 260 22.64 3.97 -11.09
N ASP A 261 23.64 4.45 -10.37
CA ASP A 261 25.00 3.93 -10.49
C ASP A 261 25.15 2.54 -9.85
N ILE A 262 24.50 2.28 -8.71
CA ILE A 262 24.46 0.95 -8.08
C ILE A 262 23.90 -0.10 -9.04
N PHE A 263 22.83 0.21 -9.79
CA PHE A 263 22.27 -0.72 -10.77
C PHE A 263 23.26 -1.13 -11.86
N LYS A 264 24.19 -0.26 -12.26
CA LYS A 264 25.24 -0.62 -13.23
C LYS A 264 26.19 -1.67 -12.65
N PHE A 265 26.56 -1.52 -11.37
CA PHE A 265 27.43 -2.48 -10.69
C PHE A 265 26.72 -3.81 -10.36
N MET A 266 25.40 -3.79 -10.15
CA MET A 266 24.62 -4.98 -9.86
C MET A 266 24.70 -6.04 -10.98
N VAL A 267 24.86 -5.64 -12.25
CA VAL A 267 25.01 -6.57 -13.37
C VAL A 267 26.26 -7.45 -13.22
N ILE A 268 27.39 -6.84 -12.84
CA ILE A 268 28.65 -7.56 -12.62
C ILE A 268 28.50 -8.47 -11.38
N PHE A 269 27.90 -7.96 -10.32
CA PHE A 269 27.67 -8.72 -9.09
C PHE A 269 26.82 -9.98 -9.33
N ILE A 270 25.71 -9.85 -10.07
CA ILE A 270 24.83 -10.99 -10.41
C ILE A 270 25.58 -12.03 -11.23
N THR A 271 26.43 -11.61 -12.17
CA THR A 271 27.22 -12.54 -13.00
C THR A 271 28.16 -13.38 -12.13
N VAL A 272 28.89 -12.75 -11.22
CA VAL A 272 29.78 -13.43 -10.28
C VAL A 272 28.97 -14.34 -9.34
N PHE A 273 27.88 -13.82 -8.78
CA PHE A 273 27.01 -14.58 -7.87
C PHE A 273 26.46 -15.86 -8.51
N VAL A 274 25.99 -15.78 -9.77
CA VAL A 274 25.48 -16.94 -10.50
C VAL A 274 26.61 -17.94 -10.81
N ALA A 275 27.80 -17.48 -11.18
CA ALA A 275 28.94 -18.36 -11.41
C ALA A 275 29.30 -19.17 -10.15
N PHE A 276 29.35 -18.50 -8.99
CA PHE A 276 29.56 -19.18 -7.71
C PHE A 276 28.40 -20.10 -7.33
N MET A 277 27.15 -19.67 -7.52
CA MET A 277 25.97 -20.48 -7.23
C MET A 277 25.97 -21.78 -8.04
N VAL A 278 26.28 -21.72 -9.34
CA VAL A 278 26.38 -22.91 -10.21
C VAL A 278 27.58 -23.79 -9.81
N GLY A 279 28.73 -23.20 -9.52
CA GLY A 279 29.91 -23.95 -9.07
C GLY A 279 29.65 -24.72 -7.77
N MET A 280 29.02 -24.06 -6.79
CA MET A 280 28.64 -24.68 -5.51
C MET A 280 27.53 -25.71 -5.67
N PHE A 281 26.52 -25.44 -6.52
CA PHE A 281 25.47 -26.41 -6.81
C PHE A 281 26.05 -27.69 -7.41
N ASN A 282 26.94 -27.59 -8.40
CA ASN A 282 27.58 -28.74 -9.02
C ASN A 282 28.45 -29.54 -8.04
N LEU A 283 29.16 -28.86 -7.13
CA LEU A 283 29.99 -29.53 -6.12
C LEU A 283 29.14 -30.29 -5.09
N TYR A 284 28.03 -29.68 -4.62
CA TYR A 284 27.24 -30.22 -3.52
C TYR A 284 26.00 -31.02 -3.93
N SER A 285 25.65 -31.07 -5.22
CA SER A 285 24.44 -31.74 -5.73
C SER A 285 24.40 -33.24 -5.37
N TYR A 286 25.55 -33.92 -5.40
CA TYR A 286 25.66 -35.35 -5.07
C TYR A 286 25.48 -35.66 -3.57
N TYR A 287 25.54 -34.66 -2.69
CA TYR A 287 25.55 -34.84 -1.23
C TYR A 287 24.20 -34.62 -0.55
N LEU A 288 23.07 -34.72 -1.29
CA LEU A 288 21.73 -34.45 -0.78
C LEU A 288 21.38 -35.23 0.51
N GLY A 289 21.88 -36.46 0.66
CA GLY A 289 21.66 -37.32 1.84
C GLY A 289 22.83 -37.43 2.83
N ALA A 290 24.02 -36.89 2.51
CA ALA A 290 25.23 -37.05 3.32
C ALA A 290 25.60 -35.81 4.15
N LYS A 291 24.84 -34.71 4.02
CA LYS A 291 25.03 -33.47 4.80
C LYS A 291 24.69 -33.61 6.30
N HIS A 292 24.17 -34.76 6.72
CA HIS A 292 23.84 -35.08 8.12
C HIS A 292 24.78 -36.15 8.68
N ASN A 293 26.09 -35.97 8.50
CA ASN A 293 27.06 -36.81 9.19
C ASN A 293 27.29 -36.24 10.60
N VAL A 294 27.03 -37.06 11.62
CA VAL A 294 27.10 -36.74 13.06
C VAL A 294 28.52 -36.31 13.52
N ALA A 295 29.51 -36.37 12.64
CA ALA A 295 30.89 -35.97 12.91
C ALA A 295 31.14 -34.44 12.81
N PHE A 296 30.18 -33.64 12.34
CA PHE A 296 30.33 -32.19 12.16
C PHE A 296 29.28 -31.34 12.92
N THR A 297 28.62 -31.92 13.92
CA THR A 297 27.89 -31.20 14.99
C THR A 297 28.66 -31.36 16.30
#